data_AF-A0A1A8JLS0-F1
#
_entry.id   AF-A0A1A8JLS0-F1
#
_cell.length_a   1.000
_cell.length_b   1.000
_cell.length_c   1.000
_cell.angle_alpha   90.00
_cell.angle_beta   90.00
_cell.angle_gamma   90.00
#
_symmetry.space_group_name_H-M   'P 1'
#
loop_
_entity.id
_entity.type
_entity.pdbx_description
1 polymer ?
#
loop_
_entity_poly.entity_id
_entity_poly.type
_entity_poly.pdbx_seq_one_letter_code
_entity_poly.pdbx_strand_id
1 'polypeptide(L)'
;ISKVTSLVNLLPPVKSTPLKRIGQTLQRSITFRNENRTERAMPPPPPPRPPTSSIMKARVMSATLPNPSSNMTASRVSIATGPASKRRDSKLWSETFDVRLGATQSLSPKEIKRQEAIFELTQGEQDLVEDLRLAKKAYHDPMLKLSIMTEQELNQIFGTLESLIPLHEDLLSQLRDARKPDGSTEHVGHILADWLPCLSSYTSYCSNQVKAKALLDQKKQDRRVQDFLQRCLQSPFSRKLDLWNFL
;
A
#
# COMPACT_ATOMS: atom_id res chain seq x y z
N ILE A 1 37.00 -20.53 26.80
CA ILE A 1 36.80 -19.84 25.51
C ILE A 1 35.37 -20.11 25.05
N SER A 2 34.48 -19.14 25.27
CA SER A 2 33.06 -19.17 24.88
C SER A 2 32.90 -18.99 23.36
N LYS A 3 31.93 -19.70 22.76
CA LYS A 3 31.34 -19.32 21.48
C LYS A 3 29.83 -19.16 21.68
N VAL A 4 29.38 -17.96 21.33
CA VAL A 4 28.04 -17.40 21.55
C VAL A 4 27.04 -18.02 20.57
N THR A 5 25.94 -18.54 21.10
CA THR A 5 24.78 -19.00 20.33
C THR A 5 23.94 -17.78 19.93
N SER A 6 23.67 -17.66 18.62
CA SER A 6 22.97 -16.53 18.01
C SER A 6 21.53 -16.38 18.52
N LEU A 7 21.21 -15.21 19.08
CA LEU A 7 19.90 -14.85 19.67
C LEU A 7 18.83 -14.43 18.64
N VAL A 8 18.91 -14.91 17.40
CA VAL A 8 18.00 -14.48 16.32
C VAL A 8 16.63 -15.19 16.36
N ASN A 9 16.44 -16.22 17.19
CA ASN A 9 15.22 -17.05 17.17
C ASN A 9 14.16 -16.74 18.26
N LEU A 10 14.20 -15.59 18.94
CA LEU A 10 13.24 -15.27 20.01
C LEU A 10 12.28 -14.10 19.71
N LEU A 11 12.16 -13.67 18.45
CA LEU A 11 11.18 -12.64 18.08
C LEU A 11 10.10 -13.20 17.15
N PRO A 12 8.80 -13.10 17.51
CA PRO A 12 7.72 -13.41 16.58
C PRO A 12 7.72 -12.40 15.43
N PRO A 13 7.28 -12.78 14.22
CA PRO A 13 7.34 -11.90 13.05
C PRO A 13 6.40 -10.71 13.24
N VAL A 14 6.97 -9.52 13.42
CA VAL A 14 6.24 -8.25 13.35
C VAL A 14 5.77 -8.06 11.90
N LYS A 15 4.47 -8.24 11.68
CA LYS A 15 3.81 -7.89 10.41
C LYS A 15 3.63 -6.38 10.34
N SER A 16 4.70 -5.63 10.07
CA SER A 16 4.60 -4.20 9.78
C SER A 16 4.04 -4.01 8.36
N THR A 17 2.75 -3.69 8.29
CA THR A 17 2.01 -3.28 7.09
C THR A 17 2.56 -2.04 6.37
N PRO A 18 3.25 -1.06 7.01
CA PRO A 18 3.79 0.10 6.30
C PRO A 18 4.91 -0.25 5.32
N LEU A 19 5.85 -1.13 5.71
CA LEU A 19 7.02 -1.49 4.88
C LEU A 19 6.65 -2.38 3.69
N LYS A 20 5.53 -3.10 3.74
CA LYS A 20 5.01 -3.85 2.58
C LYS A 20 4.37 -2.96 1.52
N ARG A 21 3.94 -1.74 1.88
CA ARG A 21 3.25 -0.82 0.97
C ARG A 21 4.20 -0.26 -0.09
N ILE A 22 5.43 0.07 0.31
CA ILE A 22 6.50 0.57 -0.57
C ILE A 22 6.97 -0.50 -1.57
N GLY A 23 7.02 -1.77 -1.15
CA GLY A 23 7.44 -2.87 -2.03
C GLY A 23 6.45 -3.22 -3.15
N GLN A 24 5.15 -2.96 -2.96
CA GLN A 24 4.11 -3.36 -3.93
C GLN A 24 3.89 -2.34 -5.05
N THR A 25 4.11 -1.04 -4.83
CA THR A 25 4.03 -0.01 -5.87
C THR A 25 5.14 -0.17 -6.90
N LEU A 26 6.37 -0.43 -6.43
CA LEU A 26 7.53 -0.72 -7.30
C LEU A 26 7.29 -1.91 -8.24
N GLN A 27 6.57 -2.94 -7.79
CA GLN A 27 6.24 -4.10 -8.64
C GLN A 27 5.27 -3.73 -9.77
N ARG A 28 4.31 -2.82 -9.55
CA ARG A 28 3.35 -2.40 -10.59
C ARG A 28 4.01 -1.58 -11.71
N SER A 29 4.96 -0.71 -11.37
CA SER A 29 5.74 0.05 -12.35
C SER A 29 6.64 -0.84 -13.21
N ILE A 30 7.01 -2.04 -12.72
CA ILE A 30 7.75 -3.05 -13.49
C ILE A 30 6.80 -3.84 -14.40
N THR A 31 5.61 -4.22 -13.91
CA THR A 31 4.62 -5.00 -14.68
C THR A 31 4.04 -4.24 -15.87
N PHE A 32 3.70 -2.95 -15.70
CA PHE A 32 3.15 -2.11 -16.80
C PHE A 32 4.14 -1.97 -17.97
N ARG A 33 5.44 -2.08 -17.69
CA ARG A 33 6.49 -2.00 -18.71
C ARG A 33 6.79 -3.33 -19.41
N ASN A 34 6.41 -4.46 -18.81
CA ASN A 34 6.60 -5.77 -19.42
C ASN A 34 5.54 -6.04 -20.51
N GLU A 35 4.33 -5.47 -20.39
CA GLU A 35 3.34 -5.51 -21.47
C GLU A 35 3.77 -4.72 -22.71
N ASN A 36 4.40 -3.54 -22.53
CA ASN A 36 4.87 -2.71 -23.65
C ASN A 36 6.09 -3.27 -24.41
N ARG A 37 6.64 -4.44 -24.04
CA ARG A 37 7.74 -5.09 -24.76
C ARG A 37 7.30 -6.25 -25.67
N THR A 38 6.01 -6.60 -25.69
CA THR A 38 5.54 -7.80 -26.41
C THR A 38 4.81 -7.53 -27.74
N GLU A 39 4.70 -6.29 -28.20
CA GLU A 39 4.17 -5.96 -29.54
C GLU A 39 5.23 -5.34 -30.46
N ARG A 40 6.22 -6.15 -30.87
CA ARG A 40 6.83 -6.03 -32.21
C ARG A 40 7.18 -7.44 -32.70
N ALA A 41 6.16 -8.20 -33.06
CA ALA A 41 6.30 -9.42 -33.85
C ALA A 41 6.06 -9.07 -35.34
N MET A 42 6.92 -9.59 -36.22
CA MET A 42 6.88 -9.45 -37.68
C MET A 42 5.54 -9.88 -38.30
N PRO A 43 5.16 -9.38 -39.50
CA PRO A 43 3.91 -9.79 -40.14
C PRO A 43 3.97 -11.25 -40.62
N PRO A 44 2.84 -11.99 -40.61
CA PRO A 44 2.79 -13.40 -41.03
C PRO A 44 2.75 -13.54 -42.58
N PRO A 45 3.18 -14.70 -43.14
CA PRO A 45 3.09 -14.97 -44.57
C PRO A 45 1.66 -15.33 -45.01
N PRO A 46 1.30 -15.18 -46.32
CA PRO A 46 -0.04 -15.44 -46.81
C PRO A 46 -0.34 -16.95 -47.01
N PRO A 47 -1.61 -17.37 -47.00
CA PRO A 47 -2.00 -18.79 -47.11
C PRO A 47 -2.01 -19.32 -48.57
N PRO A 48 -1.82 -20.63 -48.79
CA PRO A 48 -1.91 -21.24 -50.13
C PRO A 48 -3.37 -21.52 -50.57
N ARG A 49 -3.59 -21.49 -51.89
CA ARG A 49 -4.86 -21.75 -52.59
C ARG A 49 -5.17 -23.26 -52.72
N PRO A 50 -6.44 -23.67 -52.89
CA PRO A 50 -6.83 -25.09 -52.99
C PRO A 50 -6.79 -25.61 -54.44
N PRO A 51 -6.63 -26.92 -54.67
CA PRO A 51 -7.03 -27.57 -55.91
C PRO A 51 -8.34 -28.37 -55.78
N THR A 52 -8.97 -28.53 -56.92
CA THR A 52 -10.30 -29.10 -57.21
C THR A 52 -10.35 -30.63 -57.33
N SER A 53 -11.48 -31.20 -56.87
CA SER A 53 -12.20 -32.45 -57.21
C SER A 53 -11.47 -33.77 -57.56
N SER A 54 -11.87 -34.90 -56.93
CA SER A 54 -12.87 -35.87 -57.48
C SER A 54 -12.77 -37.29 -56.86
N ILE A 55 -13.91 -37.81 -56.35
CA ILE A 55 -14.47 -39.19 -56.47
C ILE A 55 -13.65 -40.41 -55.96
N MET A 56 -14.09 -41.13 -54.88
CA MET A 56 -15.03 -42.29 -54.85
C MET A 56 -14.97 -43.13 -53.53
N LYS A 57 -16.17 -43.39 -52.95
CA LYS A 57 -16.70 -44.59 -52.21
C LYS A 57 -15.88 -45.30 -51.08
N ALA A 58 -16.48 -45.42 -49.87
CA ALA A 58 -17.29 -46.56 -49.37
C ALA A 58 -17.27 -46.76 -47.82
N ARG A 59 -18.48 -46.93 -47.22
CA ARG A 59 -18.97 -47.81 -46.09
C ARG A 59 -18.06 -48.01 -44.84
N VAL A 60 -18.51 -47.98 -43.57
CA VAL A 60 -19.56 -48.80 -42.88
C VAL A 60 -19.98 -48.14 -41.53
N MET A 61 -21.18 -48.52 -41.08
CA MET A 61 -22.02 -48.13 -39.94
C MET A 61 -21.50 -48.51 -38.54
N SER A 62 -21.91 -47.80 -37.47
CA SER A 62 -22.96 -48.30 -36.52
C SER A 62 -23.25 -47.30 -35.39
N ALA A 63 -24.51 -47.31 -34.94
CA ALA A 63 -25.08 -46.53 -33.84
C ALA A 63 -24.92 -47.26 -32.49
N THR A 64 -24.97 -46.53 -31.36
CA THR A 64 -25.70 -46.88 -30.11
C THR A 64 -25.49 -45.80 -29.04
N LEU A 65 -26.60 -45.29 -28.49
CA LEU A 65 -26.79 -44.72 -27.14
C LEU A 65 -27.83 -45.64 -26.44
N PRO A 66 -28.09 -45.64 -25.11
CA PRO A 66 -27.79 -44.57 -24.12
C PRO A 66 -27.41 -45.01 -22.66
N ASN A 67 -27.07 -43.99 -21.84
CA ASN A 67 -27.42 -43.77 -20.41
C ASN A 67 -26.56 -44.38 -19.27
N PRO A 68 -26.75 -43.98 -17.99
CA PRO A 68 -26.11 -42.82 -17.33
C PRO A 68 -25.33 -43.19 -16.06
N SER A 69 -24.47 -42.29 -15.54
CA SER A 69 -24.05 -42.31 -14.14
C SER A 69 -23.59 -40.93 -13.65
N SER A 70 -24.30 -40.47 -12.63
CA SER A 70 -24.08 -39.35 -11.74
C SER A 70 -22.76 -39.42 -10.96
N ASN A 71 -22.06 -38.30 -10.75
CA ASN A 71 -21.94 -37.67 -9.42
C ASN A 71 -20.99 -36.45 -9.32
N MET A 72 -21.44 -35.50 -8.49
CA MET A 72 -20.71 -34.45 -7.74
C MET A 72 -20.17 -33.21 -8.49
N THR A 73 -21.02 -32.19 -8.60
CA THR A 73 -20.59 -30.78 -8.76
C THR A 73 -20.35 -30.15 -7.39
N ALA A 74 -19.10 -29.79 -7.11
CA ALA A 74 -18.73 -28.97 -5.95
C ALA A 74 -19.27 -27.55 -6.16
N SER A 75 -20.23 -27.14 -5.32
CA SER A 75 -20.74 -25.77 -5.27
C SER A 75 -19.65 -24.85 -4.72
N ARG A 76 -19.02 -24.07 -5.60
CA ARG A 76 -18.07 -23.03 -5.22
C ARG A 76 -18.86 -21.84 -4.68
N VAL A 77 -18.81 -21.63 -3.37
CA VAL A 77 -19.37 -20.44 -2.71
C VAL A 77 -18.65 -19.21 -3.26
N SER A 78 -19.37 -18.39 -4.02
CA SER A 78 -18.93 -17.06 -4.44
C SER A 78 -18.94 -16.15 -3.21
N ILE A 79 -17.76 -15.88 -2.65
CA ILE A 79 -17.59 -14.79 -1.69
C ILE A 79 -17.76 -13.49 -2.47
N ALA A 80 -18.90 -12.83 -2.26
CA ALA A 80 -19.14 -11.48 -2.73
C ALA A 80 -18.02 -10.58 -2.18
N THR A 81 -17.20 -10.06 -3.08
CA THR A 81 -16.26 -8.98 -2.78
C THR A 81 -17.07 -7.76 -2.40
N GLY A 82 -17.11 -7.44 -1.11
CA GLY A 82 -17.59 -6.15 -0.63
C GLY A 82 -16.82 -5.01 -1.31
N PRO A 83 -17.43 -3.81 -1.41
CA PRO A 83 -16.79 -2.69 -2.09
C PRO A 83 -15.49 -2.38 -1.36
N ALA A 84 -14.38 -2.46 -2.08
CA ALA A 84 -13.07 -2.06 -1.60
C ALA A 84 -13.18 -0.65 -1.03
N SER A 85 -12.78 -0.45 0.23
CA SER A 85 -12.50 0.88 0.77
C SER A 85 -11.69 1.62 -0.29
N LYS A 86 -12.16 2.78 -0.77
CA LYS A 86 -11.48 3.60 -1.78
C LYS A 86 -10.00 3.68 -1.38
N ARG A 87 -9.17 2.89 -2.06
CA ARG A 87 -7.71 2.97 -1.91
C ARG A 87 -7.37 4.36 -2.38
N ARG A 88 -6.60 5.09 -1.59
CA ARG A 88 -6.09 6.40 -1.95
C ARG A 88 -5.48 6.28 -3.35
N ASP A 89 -5.98 7.07 -4.30
CA ASP A 89 -5.62 6.93 -5.71
C ASP A 89 -4.10 7.05 -5.85
N SER A 90 -3.46 5.99 -6.32
CA SER A 90 -2.00 5.93 -6.49
C SER A 90 -1.65 6.68 -7.77
N LYS A 91 -1.65 8.02 -7.68
CA LYS A 91 -1.21 8.89 -8.77
C LYS A 91 0.23 8.55 -9.13
N LEU A 92 0.53 8.38 -10.42
CA LEU A 92 1.90 8.13 -10.88
C LEU A 92 2.63 9.47 -11.07
N TRP A 93 3.95 9.47 -10.92
CA TRP A 93 4.74 10.67 -11.20
C TRP A 93 4.59 11.10 -12.66
N SER A 94 4.58 10.15 -13.59
CA SER A 94 4.43 10.41 -15.04
C SER A 94 3.14 11.15 -15.40
N GLU A 95 2.09 11.06 -14.59
CA GLU A 95 0.83 11.79 -14.77
C GLU A 95 0.91 13.24 -14.29
N THR A 96 1.98 13.58 -13.57
CA THR A 96 2.25 14.92 -13.01
C THR A 96 3.40 15.65 -13.68
N PHE A 97 4.12 14.97 -14.58
CA PHE A 97 5.27 15.52 -15.28
C PHE A 97 4.82 16.25 -16.55
N ASP A 98 5.15 17.54 -16.67
CA ASP A 98 4.85 18.30 -17.88
C ASP A 98 6.03 18.26 -18.85
N VAL A 99 5.93 17.37 -19.83
CA VAL A 99 6.90 17.22 -20.92
C VAL A 99 7.11 18.54 -21.68
N ARG A 100 6.09 19.42 -21.75
CA ARG A 100 6.15 20.69 -22.49
C ARG A 100 6.93 21.77 -21.74
N LEU A 101 7.01 21.71 -20.42
CA LEU A 101 7.74 22.66 -19.57
C LEU A 101 9.17 22.21 -19.25
N GLY A 102 9.44 20.90 -19.28
CA GLY A 102 10.67 20.35 -18.70
C GLY A 102 11.68 19.71 -19.64
N ALA A 103 11.33 19.29 -20.88
CA ALA A 103 12.30 18.53 -21.66
C ALA A 103 12.15 18.58 -23.19
N THR A 104 13.13 19.21 -23.83
CA THR A 104 13.50 18.97 -25.24
C THR A 104 14.16 17.59 -25.46
N GLN A 105 14.46 16.84 -24.39
CA GLN A 105 15.07 15.49 -24.44
C GLN A 105 14.25 14.46 -23.65
N SER A 106 14.10 13.26 -24.20
CA SER A 106 13.45 12.16 -23.49
C SER A 106 14.27 11.71 -22.27
N LEU A 107 13.60 11.61 -21.11
CA LEU A 107 14.25 11.12 -19.89
C LEU A 107 14.64 9.65 -20.03
N SER A 108 15.80 9.29 -19.48
CA SER A 108 16.24 7.89 -19.47
C SER A 108 15.31 7.03 -18.59
N PRO A 109 15.18 5.72 -18.87
CA PRO A 109 14.39 4.84 -18.02
C PRO A 109 14.85 4.74 -16.56
N LYS A 110 16.15 4.97 -16.31
CA LYS A 110 16.72 5.03 -14.97
C LYS A 110 16.23 6.29 -14.24
N GLU A 111 16.18 7.42 -14.95
CA GLU A 111 15.74 8.69 -14.40
C GLU A 111 14.25 8.70 -14.10
N ILE A 112 13.41 8.14 -14.99
CA ILE A 112 11.97 7.98 -14.73
C ILE A 112 11.72 7.21 -13.43
N LYS A 113 12.44 6.08 -13.22
CA LYS A 113 12.31 5.32 -11.97
C LYS A 113 12.75 6.09 -10.73
N ARG A 114 13.78 6.92 -10.87
CA ARG A 114 14.26 7.77 -9.78
C ARG A 114 13.21 8.81 -9.40
N GLN A 115 12.63 9.48 -10.38
CA GLN A 115 11.56 10.45 -10.16
C GLN A 115 10.31 9.81 -9.55
N GLU A 116 9.93 8.62 -10.02
CA GLU A 116 8.81 7.85 -9.45
C GLU A 116 9.03 7.54 -7.97
N ALA A 117 10.23 7.09 -7.59
CA ALA A 117 10.56 6.77 -6.21
C ALA A 117 10.53 8.02 -5.29
N ILE A 118 11.01 9.16 -5.78
CA ILE A 118 10.97 10.43 -5.03
C ILE A 118 9.52 10.92 -4.86
N PHE A 119 8.72 10.79 -5.91
CA PHE A 119 7.31 11.14 -5.86
C PHE A 119 6.52 10.23 -4.91
N GLU A 120 6.76 8.91 -4.97
CA GLU A 120 6.14 7.94 -4.06
C GLU A 120 6.51 8.24 -2.60
N LEU A 121 7.79 8.55 -2.32
CA LEU A 121 8.22 9.00 -1.00
C LEU A 121 7.41 10.23 -0.55
N THR A 122 7.31 11.25 -1.39
CA THR A 122 6.59 12.50 -1.06
C THR A 122 5.10 12.24 -0.80
N GLN A 123 4.44 11.38 -1.59
CA GLN A 123 3.05 10.99 -1.35
C GLN A 123 2.91 10.17 -0.07
N GLY A 124 3.86 9.26 0.21
CA GLY A 124 3.89 8.48 1.44
C GLY A 124 4.00 9.37 2.69
N GLU A 125 4.84 10.40 2.64
CA GLU A 125 4.98 11.37 3.73
C GLU A 125 3.71 12.21 3.94
N GLN A 126 3.07 12.66 2.84
CA GLN A 126 1.76 13.33 2.91
C GLN A 126 0.71 12.42 3.58
N ASP A 127 0.64 11.16 3.16
CA ASP A 127 -0.29 10.18 3.71
C ASP A 127 -0.04 9.94 5.20
N LEU A 128 1.23 9.83 5.59
CA LEU A 128 1.63 9.64 6.98
C LEU A 128 1.23 10.83 7.84
N VAL A 129 1.54 12.07 7.42
CA VAL A 129 1.15 13.29 8.16
C VAL A 129 -0.36 13.36 8.36
N GLU A 130 -1.14 13.03 7.34
CA GLU A 130 -2.59 13.00 7.46
C GLU A 130 -3.10 11.90 8.39
N ASP A 131 -2.52 10.71 8.33
CA ASP A 131 -2.87 9.60 9.22
C ASP A 131 -2.53 9.92 10.69
N LEU A 132 -1.38 10.58 10.95
CA LEU A 132 -1.01 11.05 12.29
C LEU A 132 -1.98 12.12 12.81
N ARG A 133 -2.33 13.11 11.98
CA ARG A 133 -3.32 14.15 12.33
C ARG A 133 -4.70 13.54 12.56
N LEU A 134 -5.08 12.53 11.78
CA LEU A 134 -6.34 11.82 11.94
C LEU A 134 -6.39 11.06 13.26
N ALA A 135 -5.33 10.35 13.62
CA ALA A 135 -5.22 9.65 14.91
C ALA A 135 -5.48 10.61 16.08
N LYS A 136 -4.89 11.82 16.04
CA LYS A 136 -5.15 12.85 17.05
C LYS A 136 -6.61 13.35 17.00
N LYS A 137 -7.04 13.90 15.86
CA LYS A 137 -8.31 14.65 15.76
C LYS A 137 -9.56 13.77 15.83
N ALA A 138 -9.47 12.53 15.33
CA ALA A 138 -10.63 11.63 15.25
C ALA A 138 -10.69 10.62 16.40
N TYR A 139 -9.57 10.35 17.09
CA TYR A 139 -9.54 9.40 18.19
C TYR A 139 -9.16 10.06 19.52
N HIS A 140 -7.97 10.65 19.62
CA HIS A 140 -7.49 11.23 20.88
C HIS A 140 -8.43 12.33 21.41
N ASP A 141 -8.63 13.40 20.63
CA ASP A 141 -9.33 14.60 21.09
C ASP A 141 -10.80 14.31 21.46
N PRO A 142 -11.57 13.51 20.67
CA PRO A 142 -12.93 13.14 21.06
C PRO A 142 -12.98 12.26 22.30
N MET A 143 -12.05 11.32 22.47
CA MET A 143 -12.03 10.45 23.66
C MET A 143 -11.73 11.23 24.93
N LEU A 144 -10.87 12.25 24.85
CA LEU A 144 -10.60 13.17 25.96
C LEU A 144 -11.81 14.06 26.25
N LYS A 145 -12.33 14.74 25.22
CA LYS A 145 -13.43 15.71 25.35
C LYS A 145 -14.72 15.06 25.87
N LEU A 146 -14.99 13.83 25.47
CA LEU A 146 -16.17 13.07 25.91
C LEU A 146 -15.91 12.26 27.20
N SER A 147 -14.74 12.39 27.81
CA SER A 147 -14.34 11.65 29.03
C SER A 147 -14.54 10.13 28.87
N ILE A 148 -14.23 9.61 27.68
CA ILE A 148 -14.25 8.17 27.36
C ILE A 148 -13.00 7.52 27.96
N MET A 149 -11.87 8.20 27.89
CA MET A 149 -10.63 7.85 28.59
C MET A 149 -10.05 9.08 29.28
N THR A 150 -9.25 8.87 30.32
CA THR A 150 -8.58 9.97 31.02
C THR A 150 -7.41 10.50 30.20
N GLU A 151 -6.97 11.72 30.51
CA GLU A 151 -5.78 12.30 29.89
C GLU A 151 -4.54 11.43 30.09
N GLN A 152 -4.36 10.87 31.29
CA GLN A 152 -3.24 9.97 31.60
C GLN A 152 -3.29 8.70 30.74
N GLU A 153 -4.46 8.11 30.54
CA GLU A 153 -4.64 6.92 29.72
C GLU A 153 -4.36 7.21 28.24
N LEU A 154 -4.83 8.35 27.75
CA LEU A 154 -4.60 8.79 26.38
C LEU A 154 -3.12 9.14 26.14
N ASN A 155 -2.47 9.82 27.08
CA ASN A 155 -1.03 10.09 27.02
C ASN A 155 -0.21 8.78 27.00
N GLN A 156 -0.67 7.72 27.67
CA GLN A 156 -0.01 6.41 27.60
C GLN A 156 -0.27 5.70 26.28
N ILE A 157 -1.46 5.81 25.68
CA ILE A 157 -1.80 5.14 24.41
C ILE A 157 -1.18 5.86 23.21
N PHE A 158 -1.30 7.18 23.14
CA PHE A 158 -0.83 8.01 22.03
C PHE A 158 0.61 8.50 22.23
N GLY A 159 1.15 8.49 23.45
CA GLY A 159 2.53 8.87 23.72
C GLY A 159 2.88 10.25 23.15
N THR A 160 4.04 10.32 22.50
CA THR A 160 4.52 11.54 21.83
C THR A 160 4.12 11.62 20.35
N LEU A 161 3.00 11.00 19.93
CA LEU A 161 2.56 10.98 18.53
C LEU A 161 2.53 12.38 17.90
N GLU A 162 2.08 13.38 18.66
CA GLU A 162 1.99 14.75 18.20
C GLU A 162 3.36 15.36 17.86
N SER A 163 4.42 14.98 18.57
CA SER A 163 5.76 15.50 18.28
C SER A 163 6.35 14.94 16.98
N LEU A 164 5.76 13.88 16.43
CA LEU A 164 6.19 13.29 15.16
C LEU A 164 5.65 14.09 13.96
N ILE A 165 4.50 14.73 14.11
CA ILE A 165 3.83 15.46 13.02
C ILE A 165 4.74 16.56 12.43
N PRO A 166 5.33 17.47 13.22
CA PRO A 166 6.20 18.51 12.67
C PRO A 166 7.43 17.98 11.93
N LEU A 167 7.97 16.82 12.36
CA LEU A 167 9.13 16.20 11.71
C LEU A 167 8.81 15.78 10.27
N HIS A 168 7.65 15.16 10.07
CA HIS A 168 7.21 14.71 8.75
C HIS A 168 6.68 15.86 7.89
N GLU A 169 6.07 16.87 8.50
CA GLU A 169 5.68 18.10 7.80
C GLU A 169 6.89 18.85 7.24
N ASP A 170 7.98 18.91 8.00
CA ASP A 170 9.23 19.53 7.57
C ASP A 170 9.84 18.80 6.36
N LEU A 171 10.00 17.47 6.42
CA LEU A 171 10.47 16.67 5.28
C LEU A 171 9.60 16.88 4.04
N LEU A 172 8.28 16.81 4.23
CA LEU A 172 7.31 17.01 3.15
C LEU A 172 7.43 18.40 2.52
N SER A 173 7.66 19.45 3.32
CA SER A 173 7.90 20.80 2.82
C SER A 173 9.19 20.84 1.98
N GLN A 174 10.30 20.34 2.51
CA GLN A 174 11.58 20.33 1.80
C GLN A 174 11.51 19.54 0.48
N LEU A 175 10.83 18.38 0.46
CA LEU A 175 10.62 17.59 -0.76
C LEU A 175 9.75 18.32 -1.80
N ARG A 176 8.75 19.09 -1.35
CA ARG A 176 7.90 19.91 -2.22
C ARG A 176 8.67 21.09 -2.80
N ASP A 177 9.51 21.74 -2.00
CA ASP A 177 10.32 22.89 -2.42
C ASP A 177 11.44 22.47 -3.39
N ALA A 178 11.98 21.26 -3.24
CA ALA A 178 12.95 20.68 -4.17
C ALA A 178 12.33 20.29 -5.53
N ARG A 179 11.00 20.22 -5.63
CA ARG A 179 10.30 19.83 -6.85
C ARG A 179 10.13 21.03 -7.77
N LYS A 180 10.66 20.91 -8.98
CA LYS A 180 10.58 21.93 -10.02
C LYS A 180 9.15 22.06 -10.59
N PRO A 181 8.81 23.19 -11.23
CA PRO A 181 7.52 23.38 -11.89
C PRO A 181 7.19 22.35 -12.97
N ASP A 182 8.20 21.80 -13.65
CA ASP A 182 8.02 20.72 -14.63
C ASP A 182 7.69 19.36 -14.00
N GLY A 183 7.74 19.26 -12.67
CA GLY A 183 7.48 18.08 -11.88
C GLY A 183 8.71 17.24 -11.55
N SER A 184 9.89 17.57 -12.10
CA SER A 184 11.15 16.87 -11.83
C SER A 184 11.81 17.32 -10.53
N THR A 185 12.60 16.43 -9.92
CA THR A 185 13.37 16.71 -8.69
C THR A 185 14.81 16.27 -8.91
N GLU A 186 15.80 17.15 -8.71
CA GLU A 186 17.21 16.81 -8.96
C GLU A 186 17.86 16.12 -7.76
N HIS A 187 18.08 16.88 -6.68
CA HIS A 187 18.89 16.44 -5.54
C HIS A 187 18.03 16.37 -4.28
N VAL A 188 17.80 15.15 -3.77
CA VAL A 188 17.11 14.92 -2.49
C VAL A 188 18.02 14.33 -1.40
N GLY A 189 19.26 13.97 -1.76
CA GLY A 189 20.17 13.27 -0.86
C GLY A 189 20.53 14.07 0.40
N HIS A 190 20.75 15.38 0.25
CA HIS A 190 21.06 16.27 1.38
C HIS A 190 19.85 16.42 2.31
N ILE A 191 18.65 16.65 1.76
CA ILE A 191 17.38 16.71 2.51
C ILE A 191 17.23 15.47 3.39
N LEU A 192 17.41 14.27 2.82
CA LEU A 192 17.30 13.02 3.57
C LEU A 192 18.42 12.86 4.59
N ALA A 193 19.66 13.19 4.24
CA ALA A 193 20.80 13.07 5.16
C ALA A 193 20.64 13.96 6.40
N ASP A 194 20.10 15.17 6.22
CA ASP A 194 19.87 16.14 7.29
C ASP A 194 18.65 15.75 8.14
N TRP A 195 17.60 15.19 7.50
CA TRP A 195 16.36 14.82 8.18
C TRP A 195 16.42 13.48 8.94
N LEU A 196 17.09 12.46 8.40
CA LEU A 196 17.10 11.10 8.98
C LEU A 196 17.50 11.04 10.47
N PRO A 197 18.47 11.82 10.97
CA PRO A 197 18.80 11.86 12.40
C PRO A 197 17.62 12.23 13.33
N CYS A 198 16.65 13.01 12.83
CA CYS A 198 15.45 13.41 13.58
C CYS A 198 14.54 12.22 13.94
N LEU A 199 14.66 11.09 13.23
CA LEU A 199 13.94 9.85 13.53
C LEU A 199 14.29 9.24 14.90
N SER A 200 15.37 9.71 15.55
CA SER A 200 15.64 9.36 16.96
C SER A 200 14.47 9.68 17.91
N SER A 201 13.60 10.63 17.54
CA SER A 201 12.35 10.93 18.25
C SER A 201 11.41 9.72 18.36
N TYR A 202 11.47 8.79 17.41
CA TYR A 202 10.69 7.55 17.44
C TYR A 202 11.14 6.57 18.53
N THR A 203 12.36 6.69 19.07
CA THR A 203 12.84 5.75 20.10
C THR A 203 11.93 5.78 21.33
N SER A 204 11.57 6.96 21.81
CA SER A 204 10.65 7.11 22.95
C SER A 204 9.26 6.56 22.62
N TYR A 205 8.71 6.98 21.46
CA TYR A 205 7.39 6.56 21.01
C TYR A 205 7.26 5.03 20.87
N CYS A 206 8.17 4.41 20.12
CA CYS A 206 8.17 2.97 19.86
C CYS A 206 8.44 2.14 21.13
N SER A 207 9.30 2.62 22.03
CA SER A 207 9.56 1.92 23.30
C SER A 207 8.32 1.81 24.19
N ASN A 208 7.37 2.75 24.06
CA ASN A 208 6.12 2.75 24.79
C ASN A 208 5.01 1.90 24.14
N GLN A 209 5.14 1.48 22.87
CA GLN A 209 4.07 0.81 22.13
C GLN A 209 3.56 -0.47 22.80
N VAL A 210 4.41 -1.24 23.49
CA VAL A 210 3.98 -2.45 24.22
C VAL A 210 3.03 -2.08 25.37
N LYS A 211 3.34 -1.02 26.13
CA LYS A 211 2.51 -0.52 27.24
C LYS A 211 1.24 0.14 26.72
N ALA A 212 1.33 0.88 25.62
CA ALA A 212 0.18 1.49 24.94
C ALA A 212 -0.80 0.40 24.47
N LYS A 213 -0.28 -0.67 23.84
CA LYS A 213 -1.09 -1.79 23.36
C LYS A 213 -1.82 -2.49 24.49
N ALA A 214 -1.11 -2.83 25.57
CA ALA A 214 -1.69 -3.50 26.72
C ALA A 214 -2.85 -2.67 27.34
N LEU A 215 -2.64 -1.36 27.51
CA LEU A 215 -3.67 -0.48 28.04
C LEU A 215 -4.85 -0.36 27.07
N LEU A 216 -4.61 -0.21 25.77
CA LEU A 216 -5.68 -0.14 24.78
C LEU A 216 -6.51 -1.42 24.75
N ASP A 217 -5.89 -2.60 24.82
CA ASP A 217 -6.59 -3.88 24.82
C ASP A 217 -7.40 -4.10 26.12
N GLN A 218 -6.90 -3.63 27.27
CA GLN A 218 -7.67 -3.56 28.50
C GLN A 218 -8.87 -2.62 28.36
N LYS A 219 -8.66 -1.41 27.83
CA LYS A 219 -9.70 -0.39 27.68
C LYS A 219 -10.78 -0.76 26.68
N LYS A 220 -10.46 -1.59 25.67
CA LYS A 220 -11.44 -2.16 24.74
C LYS A 220 -12.52 -3.03 25.41
N GLN A 221 -12.33 -3.44 26.68
CA GLN A 221 -13.37 -4.12 27.47
C GLN A 221 -14.41 -3.15 28.06
N ASP A 222 -14.10 -1.85 28.15
CA ASP A 222 -15.08 -0.83 28.55
C ASP A 222 -16.07 -0.60 27.39
N ARG A 223 -17.37 -0.73 27.68
CA ARG A 223 -18.45 -0.55 26.72
C ARG A 223 -18.43 0.82 26.03
N ARG A 224 -18.05 1.89 26.74
CA ARG A 224 -17.98 3.25 26.18
C ARG A 224 -16.85 3.36 25.14
N VAL A 225 -15.69 2.78 25.45
CA VAL A 225 -14.54 2.74 24.53
C VAL A 225 -14.88 1.88 23.32
N GLN A 226 -15.49 0.71 23.53
CA GLN A 226 -15.90 -0.20 22.45
C GLN A 226 -16.88 0.48 21.49
N ASP A 227 -17.94 1.10 22.00
CA ASP A 227 -18.94 1.81 21.18
C ASP A 227 -18.30 2.95 20.37
N PHE A 228 -17.43 3.74 21.00
CA PHE A 228 -16.71 4.81 20.30
C PHE A 228 -15.83 4.27 19.14
N LEU A 229 -15.01 3.25 19.40
CA LEU A 229 -14.14 2.66 18.38
C LEU A 229 -14.95 2.00 17.26
N GLN A 230 -16.11 1.42 17.57
CA GLN A 230 -17.02 0.85 16.58
C GLN A 230 -17.61 1.95 15.67
N ARG A 231 -18.03 3.09 16.22
CA ARG A 231 -18.49 4.24 15.42
C ARG A 231 -17.38 4.79 14.51
N CYS A 232 -16.14 4.80 14.98
CA CYS A 232 -14.99 5.17 14.15
C CYS A 232 -14.83 4.21 12.95
N LEU A 233 -14.93 2.89 13.17
CA LEU A 233 -14.86 1.87 12.10
C LEU A 233 -16.00 1.98 11.08
N GLN A 234 -17.17 2.44 11.51
CA GLN A 234 -18.30 2.70 10.61
C GLN A 234 -18.09 3.95 9.76
N SER A 235 -17.32 4.91 10.27
CA SER A 235 -17.03 6.17 9.59
C SER A 235 -16.01 6.00 8.44
N PRO A 236 -16.17 6.73 7.31
CA PRO A 236 -15.27 6.60 6.15
C PRO A 236 -13.80 6.91 6.45
N PHE A 237 -13.53 7.83 7.38
CA PHE A 237 -12.16 8.27 7.70
C PHE A 237 -11.28 7.12 8.19
N SER A 238 -11.85 6.11 8.86
CA SER A 238 -11.08 4.99 9.40
C SER A 238 -10.49 4.11 8.31
N ARG A 239 -11.05 4.16 7.08
CA ARG A 239 -10.71 3.24 5.98
C ARG A 239 -10.84 1.77 6.39
N LYS A 240 -11.74 1.47 7.35
CA LYS A 240 -11.93 0.15 7.96
C LYS A 240 -10.70 -0.39 8.71
N LEU A 241 -9.78 0.51 9.10
CA LEU A 241 -8.66 0.20 9.98
C LEU A 241 -9.05 0.50 11.43
N ASP A 242 -8.61 -0.36 12.35
CA ASP A 242 -8.77 -0.09 13.79
C ASP A 242 -7.76 0.96 14.26
N LEU A 243 -7.99 1.54 15.46
CA LEU A 243 -7.08 2.55 16.03
C LEU A 243 -5.62 2.07 16.08
N TRP A 244 -5.40 0.79 16.38
CA TRP A 244 -4.05 0.23 16.50
C TRP A 244 -3.29 0.24 15.17
N ASN A 245 -3.97 0.20 14.02
CA ASN A 245 -3.30 0.34 12.72
C ASN A 245 -2.75 1.76 12.46
N PHE A 246 -3.23 2.77 13.19
CA PHE A 246 -2.72 4.15 13.10
C PHE A 246 -1.60 4.44 14.12
N LEU A 247 -1.47 3.62 15.17
CA LEU A 247 -0.50 3.79 16.26
C LEU A 247 0.77 2.98 16.03
#